data_AF-A0A2S6MEV3-F1
#
_entry.id   AF-A0A2S6MEV3-F1
#
_cell.length_a   1.000
_cell.length_b   1.000
_cell.length_c   1.000
_cell.angle_alpha   90.00
_cell.angle_beta   90.00
_cell.angle_gamma   90.00
#
_symmetry.space_group_name_H-M   'P 1'
#
loop_
_entity.id
_entity.type
_entity.pdbx_description
1 polymer ?
#
loop_
_entity_poly.entity_id
_entity_poly.type
_entity_poly.pdbx_seq_one_letter_code
_entity_poly.pdbx_strand_id
1 'polypeptide(L)'
;MLVRGVNRDRLMEEVRSIVARFPQRELEIRRRYARNAQFRSVCADHEEATRALRHWQQAAKIGDSKGHRKVADYEQLVAELEQEVLAYLDQK
;
A
#
# COMPACT_ATOMS: atom_id res chain seq x y z
N MET A 1 -22.17 -21.55 -10.54
CA MET A 1 -22.06 -20.18 -10.00
C MET A 1 -21.09 -20.21 -8.82
N LEU A 2 -19.79 -20.08 -9.08
CA LEU A 2 -18.73 -20.10 -8.05
C LEU A 2 -18.04 -18.75 -8.09
N VAL A 3 -18.52 -17.80 -7.29
CA VAL A 3 -17.83 -16.51 -7.13
C VAL A 3 -17.03 -16.56 -5.82
N ARG A 4 -15.72 -16.34 -5.96
CA ARG A 4 -14.79 -15.81 -4.95
C ARG A 4 -14.24 -16.76 -3.90
N GLY A 5 -13.38 -17.68 -4.35
CA GLY A 5 -12.17 -17.99 -3.60
C GLY A 5 -11.14 -16.88 -3.83
N VAL A 6 -11.22 -15.80 -3.05
CA VAL A 6 -10.11 -14.83 -3.04
C VAL A 6 -8.93 -15.53 -2.34
N ASN A 7 -7.89 -15.83 -3.11
CA ASN A 7 -6.74 -16.59 -2.63
C ASN A 7 -6.07 -15.84 -1.47
N ARG A 8 -5.95 -16.49 -0.31
CA ARG A 8 -5.46 -15.87 0.94
C ARG A 8 -4.04 -15.30 0.77
N ASP A 9 -3.23 -15.92 -0.08
CA ASP A 9 -1.88 -15.48 -0.42
C ASP A 9 -1.85 -14.11 -1.12
N ARG A 10 -2.73 -13.86 -2.09
CA ARG A 10 -2.79 -12.57 -2.79
C ARG A 10 -3.21 -11.43 -1.86
N LEU A 11 -4.14 -11.73 -0.95
CA LEU A 11 -4.60 -10.80 0.09
C LEU A 11 -3.48 -10.43 1.08
N MET A 12 -2.54 -11.34 1.35
CA MET A 12 -1.40 -11.07 2.22
C MET A 12 -0.32 -10.24 1.53
N GLU A 13 -0.23 -10.31 0.21
CA GLU A 13 0.71 -9.50 -0.58
C GLU A 13 0.25 -8.04 -0.67
N GLU A 14 -1.05 -7.80 -0.82
CA GLU A 14 -1.65 -6.46 -0.97
C GLU A 14 -1.60 -5.61 0.32
N VAL A 15 -1.36 -6.22 1.49
CA VAL A 15 -1.18 -5.50 2.76
C VAL A 15 0.26 -5.48 3.25
N ARG A 16 1.19 -6.06 2.49
CA ARG A 16 2.55 -6.29 2.97
C ARG A 16 3.28 -5.00 3.27
N SER A 17 3.24 -4.04 2.35
CA SER A 17 3.86 -2.72 2.51
C SER A 17 3.30 -1.97 3.70
N ILE A 18 1.96 -1.95 3.87
CA ILE A 18 1.33 -1.19 4.95
C ILE A 18 1.55 -1.83 6.33
N VAL A 19 1.61 -3.17 6.40
CA VAL A 19 1.98 -3.88 7.63
C VAL A 19 3.45 -3.65 7.98
N ALA A 20 4.34 -3.66 6.99
CA ALA A 20 5.75 -3.33 7.20
C ALA A 20 5.94 -1.88 7.65
N ARG A 21 5.07 -0.97 7.19
CA ARG A 21 5.07 0.45 7.58
C ARG A 21 4.53 0.68 9.00
N PHE A 22 3.48 -0.03 9.39
CA PHE A 22 2.81 0.11 10.69
C PHE A 22 2.71 -1.23 11.42
N PRO A 23 3.83 -1.86 11.80
CA PRO A 23 3.83 -3.20 12.40
C PRO A 23 3.03 -3.26 13.71
N GLN A 24 3.02 -2.17 14.49
CA GLN A 24 2.25 -2.05 15.72
C GLN A 24 0.73 -2.12 15.52
N ARG A 25 0.23 -1.87 14.29
CA ARG A 25 -1.20 -1.94 13.95
C ARG A 25 -1.56 -3.15 13.09
N GLU A 26 -0.67 -4.14 12.95
CA GLU A 26 -0.86 -5.29 12.06
C GLU A 26 -2.23 -5.97 12.24
N LEU A 27 -2.64 -6.23 13.49
CA LEU A 27 -3.90 -6.90 13.78
C LEU A 27 -5.11 -6.06 13.36
N GLU A 28 -5.08 -4.75 13.57
CA GLU A 28 -6.14 -3.82 13.17
C GLU A 28 -6.24 -3.76 11.64
N ILE A 29 -5.11 -3.64 10.96
CA ILE A 29 -4.99 -3.65 9.50
C ILE A 29 -5.61 -4.93 8.94
N ARG A 30 -5.16 -6.11 9.39
CA ARG A 30 -5.68 -7.39 8.90
C ARG A 30 -7.19 -7.56 9.15
N ARG A 31 -7.68 -7.12 10.31
CA ARG A 31 -9.12 -7.17 10.64
C ARG A 31 -9.95 -6.27 9.73
N ARG A 32 -9.51 -5.02 9.52
CA ARG A 32 -10.20 -4.06 8.66
C ARG A 32 -10.17 -4.53 7.21
N TYR A 33 -9.02 -5.03 6.74
CA TYR A 33 -8.83 -5.60 5.40
C TYR A 33 -9.79 -6.74 5.08
N ALA A 34 -10.01 -7.66 6.02
CA ALA A 34 -10.95 -8.75 5.84
C ALA A 34 -12.41 -8.28 5.67
N ARG A 35 -12.77 -7.11 6.23
CA ARG A 35 -14.18 -6.69 6.39
C ARG A 35 -14.58 -5.50 5.50
N ASN A 36 -13.64 -4.66 5.09
CA ASN A 36 -13.92 -3.42 4.37
C ASN A 36 -13.28 -3.44 2.97
N ALA A 37 -14.10 -3.46 1.92
CA ALA A 37 -13.65 -3.50 0.53
C ALA A 37 -12.92 -2.23 0.09
N GLN A 38 -13.35 -1.06 0.57
CA GLN A 38 -12.72 0.21 0.23
C GLN A 38 -11.32 0.28 0.86
N PHE A 39 -11.20 -0.14 2.12
CA PHE A 39 -9.89 -0.25 2.77
C PHE A 39 -8.95 -1.21 2.03
N ARG A 40 -9.48 -2.31 1.46
CA ARG A 40 -8.66 -3.20 0.62
C ARG A 40 -8.10 -2.48 -0.61
N SER A 41 -8.92 -1.65 -1.27
CA SER A 41 -8.46 -0.86 -2.42
C SER A 41 -7.29 0.04 -2.02
N VAL A 42 -7.43 0.80 -0.92
CA VAL A 42 -6.37 1.70 -0.45
C VAL A 42 -5.09 0.95 -0.10
N CYS A 43 -5.17 -0.23 0.53
CA CYS A 43 -3.98 -1.06 0.77
C CYS A 43 -3.32 -1.54 -0.54
N ALA A 44 -4.12 -1.94 -1.54
CA ALA A 44 -3.59 -2.36 -2.84
C ALA A 44 -2.91 -1.19 -3.57
N ASP A 45 -3.53 -0.01 -3.55
CA ASP A 45 -2.96 1.23 -4.12
C ASP A 45 -1.66 1.61 -3.42
N HIS A 46 -1.59 1.46 -2.09
CA HIS A 46 -0.38 1.68 -1.31
C HIS A 46 0.74 0.70 -1.68
N GLU A 47 0.42 -0.59 -1.86
CA GLU A 47 1.41 -1.59 -2.29
C GLU A 47 1.96 -1.25 -3.68
N GLU A 48 1.10 -0.89 -4.63
CA GLU A 48 1.50 -0.50 -5.97
C GLU A 48 2.37 0.77 -5.96
N ALA A 49 1.95 1.81 -5.23
CA ALA A 49 2.71 3.05 -5.10
C ALA A 49 4.08 2.82 -4.46
N THR A 50 4.15 1.98 -3.41
CA THR A 50 5.42 1.64 -2.77
C THR A 50 6.34 0.85 -3.71
N ARG A 51 5.80 -0.06 -4.53
CA ARG A 51 6.58 -0.78 -5.56
C ARG A 51 7.12 0.16 -6.63
N ALA A 52 6.28 1.08 -7.12
CA ALA A 52 6.68 2.09 -8.09
C ALA A 52 7.74 3.03 -7.51
N LEU A 53 7.59 3.47 -6.26
CA LEU A 53 8.58 4.28 -5.56
C LEU A 53 9.95 3.59 -5.53
N ARG A 54 9.99 2.31 -5.12
CA ARG A 54 11.24 1.53 -5.12
C ARG A 54 11.89 1.45 -6.50
N HIS A 55 11.09 1.31 -7.55
CA HIS A 55 11.58 1.30 -8.93
C HIS A 55 12.20 2.66 -9.31
N TRP A 56 11.50 3.76 -9.06
CA TRP A 56 11.99 5.10 -9.40
C TRP A 56 13.19 5.53 -8.56
N GLN A 57 13.28 5.09 -7.30
CA GLN A 57 14.47 5.27 -6.47
C GLN A 57 15.70 4.57 -7.07
N GLN A 58 15.53 3.38 -7.66
CA GLN A 58 16.63 2.70 -8.37
C GLN A 58 17.01 3.43 -9.65
N ALA A 59 16.04 3.91 -10.44
CA ALA A 59 16.29 4.72 -11.62
C ALA A 59 17.04 6.03 -11.29
N ALA A 60 16.63 6.71 -10.22
CA ALA A 60 17.31 7.90 -9.72
C ALA A 60 18.76 7.61 -9.32
N LYS A 61 19.01 6.48 -8.62
CA LYS A 61 20.37 6.08 -8.21
C LYS A 61 21.34 5.87 -9.38
N ILE A 62 20.84 5.47 -10.54
CA ILE A 62 21.65 5.28 -11.76
C ILE A 62 21.71 6.54 -12.64
N GLY A 63 21.21 7.68 -12.16
CA GLY A 63 21.31 8.98 -12.83
C GLY A 63 20.15 9.34 -13.76
N ASP A 64 19.02 8.60 -13.74
CA ASP A 64 17.83 8.97 -14.50
C ASP A 64 17.14 10.21 -13.87
N SER A 65 17.16 11.32 -14.61
CA SER A 65 16.51 12.58 -14.21
C SER A 65 14.98 12.43 -14.05
N LYS A 66 14.34 11.54 -14.83
CA LYS A 66 12.91 11.21 -14.65
C LYS A 66 12.70 10.44 -13.35
N GLY A 67 13.64 9.55 -13.00
CA GLY A 67 13.67 8.84 -11.73
C GLY A 67 13.60 9.79 -10.55
N HIS A 68 14.48 10.81 -10.49
CA HIS A 68 14.47 11.80 -9.41
C HIS A 68 13.13 12.51 -9.24
N ARG A 69 12.50 12.91 -10.35
CA ARG A 69 11.20 13.59 -10.30
C ARG A 69 10.08 12.65 -9.83
N LYS A 70 10.11 11.40 -10.31
CA LYS A 70 9.12 10.39 -9.93
C LYS A 70 9.26 9.92 -8.48
N VAL A 71 10.45 9.95 -7.90
CA VAL A 71 10.61 9.67 -6.46
C VAL A 71 9.77 10.64 -5.64
N ALA A 72 9.87 11.95 -5.88
CA ALA A 72 9.09 12.94 -5.15
C ALA A 72 7.57 12.75 -5.33
N ASP A 73 7.11 12.53 -6.57
CA ASP A 73 5.68 12.28 -6.85
C ASP A 73 5.15 11.06 -6.05
N TYR A 74 5.90 9.95 -6.05
CA TYR A 74 5.46 8.72 -5.39
C TYR A 74 5.66 8.74 -3.88
N GLU A 75 6.63 9.47 -3.34
CA GLU A 75 6.75 9.70 -1.89
C GLU A 75 5.53 10.44 -1.35
N GLN A 76 5.08 11.47 -2.06
CA GLN A 76 3.86 12.18 -1.70
C GLN A 76 2.63 11.26 -1.77
N LEU A 77 2.46 10.51 -2.87
CA LEU A 77 1.33 9.59 -3.03
C LEU A 77 1.30 8.52 -1.93
N VAL A 78 2.45 7.93 -1.58
CA VAL A 78 2.54 6.95 -0.49
C VAL A 78 2.13 7.59 0.83
N ALA A 79 2.59 8.80 1.12
CA ALA A 79 2.20 9.51 2.34
C ALA A 79 0.69 9.79 2.40
N GLU A 80 0.06 10.18 1.29
CA GLU A 80 -1.39 10.39 1.20
C GLU A 80 -2.16 9.09 1.48
N LEU A 81 -1.74 7.97 0.87
CA LEU A 81 -2.34 6.66 1.10
C LEU A 81 -2.14 6.17 2.55
N GLU A 82 -0.98 6.43 3.15
CA GLU A 82 -0.73 6.14 4.57
C GLU A 82 -1.71 6.91 5.48
N GLN A 83 -1.99 8.18 5.19
CA GLN A 83 -2.98 8.96 5.94
C GLN A 83 -4.40 8.39 5.77
N GLU A 84 -4.78 7.99 4.56
CA GLU A 84 -6.08 7.35 4.33
C GLU A 84 -6.21 6.03 5.11
N VAL A 85 -5.17 5.19 5.09
CA VAL A 85 -5.15 3.95 5.88
C VAL A 85 -5.38 4.26 7.36
N LEU A 86 -4.65 5.21 7.93
CA LEU A 86 -4.80 5.58 9.34
C LEU A 86 -6.23 6.08 9.63
N ALA A 87 -6.79 6.91 8.76
CA ALA A 87 -8.17 7.37 8.88
C ALA A 87 -9.17 6.20 8.90
N TYR A 88 -8.99 5.17 8.06
CA TYR A 88 -9.84 3.98 8.09
C TYR A 88 -9.68 3.15 9.38
N LEU A 89 -8.48 3.11 9.95
CA LEU A 89 -8.24 2.38 11.20
C LEU A 89 -8.90 3.08 12.39
N ASP A 90 -8.88 4.41 12.42
CA ASP A 90 -9.36 5.23 13.52
C ASP A 90 -10.88 5.49 13.48
N GLN A 91 -11.54 5.22 12.34
CA GLN A 91 -12.99 5.19 12.23
C GLN A 91 -13.58 4.01 13.03
N LYS A 92 -14.35 4.31 14.07
CA LYS A 92 -15.02 3.31 14.93
C LYS A 92 -16.00 2.41 14.18
#